data_AF-A0A5R9NTX6-F1
#
_entry.id   AF-A0A5R9NTX6-F1
#
_cell.length_a   1.000
_cell.length_b   1.000
_cell.length_c   1.000
_cell.angle_alpha   90.00
_cell.angle_beta   90.00
_cell.angle_gamma   90.00
#
_symmetry.space_group_name_H-M   'P 1'
#
loop_
_entity.id
_entity.type
_entity.pdbx_description
1 polymer ?
#
loop_
_entity_poly.entity_id
_entity_poly.type
_entity_poly.pdbx_seq_one_letter_code
_entity_poly.pdbx_strand_id
1 'polypeptide(L)'
;MARKYVSRLGLVFLLLGCADIALADDSGWNEETFKYYASIVRQLPEKHSRMIDDCAKNGMAKMDRETKVELERATRNPIDETAKELCRRMVKGIASGAVTYEVFRTWLDTPDGGKVRLPDYQ
;
A
#
# COMPACT_ATOMS: atom_id res chain seq x y z
N MET A 1 2.25 -1.97 21.22
CA MET A 1 1.88 -2.29 19.82
C MET A 1 3.13 -2.27 18.97
N ALA A 2 3.37 -3.33 18.20
CA ALA A 2 4.62 -3.53 17.47
C ALA A 2 4.71 -2.59 16.25
N ARG A 3 5.83 -1.85 16.12
CA ARG A 3 6.16 -1.09 14.91
C ARG A 3 6.34 -2.08 13.75
N LYS A 4 5.36 -2.15 12.83
CA LYS A 4 5.44 -3.01 11.65
C LYS A 4 6.20 -2.29 10.53
N TYR A 5 7.39 -2.81 10.23
CA TYR A 5 8.19 -2.42 9.09
C TYR A 5 7.95 -3.40 7.94
N VAL A 6 7.88 -2.89 6.72
CA VAL A 6 7.57 -3.69 5.53
C VAL A 6 8.64 -3.46 4.48
N SER A 7 9.03 -4.51 3.76
CA SER A 7 9.95 -4.40 2.62
C SER A 7 9.34 -3.45 1.58
N ARG A 8 10.15 -2.54 1.01
CA ARG A 8 9.70 -1.67 -0.08
C ARG A 8 9.03 -2.46 -1.20
N LEU A 9 9.59 -3.61 -1.60
CA LEU A 9 9.02 -4.45 -2.65
C LEU A 9 7.58 -4.85 -2.32
N GLY A 10 7.37 -5.41 -1.13
CA GLY A 10 6.03 -5.79 -0.66
C GLY A 10 5.07 -4.60 -0.61
N LEU A 11 5.54 -3.41 -0.22
CA LEU A 11 4.72 -2.21 -0.26
C LEU A 11 4.38 -1.79 -1.70
N VAL A 12 5.36 -1.72 -2.60
CA VAL A 12 5.18 -1.34 -4.00
C VAL A 12 4.12 -2.21 -4.65
N PHE A 13 4.20 -3.54 -4.55
CA PHE A 13 3.19 -4.41 -5.14
C PHE A 13 1.79 -4.20 -4.56
N LEU A 14 1.65 -3.85 -3.28
CA LEU A 14 0.34 -3.54 -2.69
C LEU A 14 -0.18 -2.18 -3.12
N LEU A 15 0.70 -1.19 -3.32
CA LEU A 15 0.34 0.09 -3.94
C LEU A 15 -0.19 -0.14 -5.37
N LEU A 16 0.47 -1.02 -6.15
CA LEU A 16 0.01 -1.43 -7.50
C LEU A 16 -1.34 -2.16 -7.45
N GLY A 17 -1.67 -2.82 -6.34
CA GLY A 17 -2.95 -3.49 -6.12
C GLY A 17 -4.11 -2.53 -5.88
N CYS A 18 -3.87 -1.44 -5.13
CA CYS A 18 -4.81 -0.33 -5.00
C CYS A 18 -4.99 0.45 -6.32
N ALA A 19 -4.02 0.32 -7.22
CA ALA A 19 -3.90 1.05 -8.47
C ALA A 19 -4.32 0.28 -9.72
N ASP A 20 -5.30 -0.65 -9.66
CA ASP A 20 -5.95 -1.20 -10.88
C ASP A 20 -6.60 -0.11 -11.79
N ILE A 21 -6.38 1.17 -11.50
CA ILE A 21 -6.89 2.33 -12.21
C ILE A 21 -5.77 3.10 -12.95
N ALA A 22 -4.47 2.87 -12.74
CA ALA A 22 -3.42 3.54 -13.53
C ALA A 22 -2.04 2.89 -13.37
N LEU A 23 -1.72 1.93 -14.24
CA LEU A 23 -0.35 1.46 -14.48
C LEU A 23 -0.12 1.33 -15.99
N ALA A 24 -0.23 2.47 -16.68
CA ALA A 24 0.13 2.58 -18.09
C ALA A 24 1.27 3.57 -18.35
N ASP A 25 1.90 4.15 -17.31
CA ASP A 25 3.05 5.04 -17.52
C ASP A 25 4.20 4.71 -16.55
N ASP A 26 5.40 4.58 -17.12
CA ASP A 26 6.67 4.24 -16.46
C ASP A 26 7.13 5.29 -15.42
N SER A 27 6.34 6.34 -15.21
CA SER A 27 6.51 7.28 -14.09
C SER A 27 5.48 6.94 -13.01
N GLY A 28 5.91 6.25 -11.95
CA GLY A 28 5.06 5.95 -10.79
C GLY A 28 4.27 7.18 -10.33
N TRP A 29 3.05 6.95 -9.81
CA TRP A 29 2.05 7.99 -9.50
C TRP A 29 2.65 9.36 -9.18
N ASN A 30 2.38 10.35 -10.04
CA ASN A 30 2.72 11.74 -9.76
C ASN A 30 1.74 12.34 -8.73
N GLU A 31 2.00 13.57 -8.29
CA GLU A 31 1.20 14.23 -7.25
C GLU A 31 -0.28 14.37 -7.64
N GLU A 32 -0.56 14.66 -8.91
CA GLU A 32 -1.91 14.81 -9.44
C GLU A 32 -2.67 13.49 -9.38
N THR A 33 -2.07 12.41 -9.87
CA THR A 33 -2.62 11.06 -9.81
C THR A 33 -2.90 10.64 -8.36
N PHE A 34 -1.94 10.88 -7.46
CA PHE A 34 -2.14 10.58 -6.05
C PHE A 34 -3.33 11.37 -5.46
N LYS A 35 -3.41 12.68 -5.71
CA LYS A 35 -4.50 13.54 -5.21
C LYS A 35 -5.86 13.11 -5.75
N TYR A 36 -5.93 12.70 -7.03
CA TYR A 36 -7.16 12.18 -7.64
C TYR A 36 -7.68 10.95 -6.88
N TYR A 37 -6.85 9.92 -6.69
CA TYR A 37 -7.25 8.73 -5.95
C TYR A 37 -7.51 8.99 -4.47
N ALA A 38 -6.71 9.89 -3.85
CA ALA A 38 -6.94 10.30 -2.48
C ALA A 38 -8.31 10.97 -2.30
N SER A 39 -8.75 11.76 -3.29
CA SER A 39 -10.10 12.33 -3.30
C SER A 39 -11.18 11.25 -3.36
N ILE A 40 -11.03 10.25 -4.22
CA ILE A 40 -11.98 9.12 -4.32
C ILE A 40 -12.10 8.37 -3.00
N VAL A 41 -10.95 8.05 -2.38
CA VAL A 41 -10.91 7.37 -1.07
C VAL A 41 -11.63 8.21 -0.01
N ARG A 42 -11.41 9.53 0.04
CA ARG A 42 -12.05 10.41 1.03
C ARG A 42 -13.56 10.56 0.81
N GLN A 43 -14.02 10.52 -0.43
CA GLN A 43 -15.43 10.70 -0.79
C GLN A 43 -16.29 9.44 -0.58
N LEU A 44 -15.69 8.25 -0.52
CA LEU A 44 -16.40 6.96 -0.52
C LEU A 44 -16.08 6.09 0.70
N PRO A 45 -16.33 6.56 1.94
CA PRO A 45 -16.05 5.80 3.16
C PRO A 45 -16.76 4.44 3.21
N GLU A 46 -17.97 4.35 2.65
CA GLU A 46 -18.75 3.11 2.58
C GLU A 46 -18.09 2.04 1.69
N LYS A 47 -17.14 2.43 0.82
CA LYS A 47 -16.41 1.51 -0.07
C LYS A 47 -15.04 1.11 0.46
N HIS A 48 -14.59 1.65 1.60
CA HIS A 48 -13.25 1.37 2.12
C HIS A 48 -12.97 -0.10 2.33
N SER A 49 -13.93 -0.87 2.88
CA SER A 49 -13.74 -2.31 3.09
C SER A 49 -13.43 -3.03 1.78
N ARG A 50 -14.19 -2.72 0.72
CA ARG A 50 -13.98 -3.29 -0.60
C ARG A 50 -12.65 -2.84 -1.21
N MET A 51 -12.32 -1.55 -1.11
CA MET A 51 -11.03 -1.02 -1.59
C MET A 51 -9.84 -1.72 -0.92
N ILE A 52 -9.93 -2.03 0.38
CA ILE A 52 -8.89 -2.75 1.12
C ILE A 52 -8.76 -4.19 0.61
N ASP A 53 -9.88 -4.90 0.47
CA ASP A 53 -9.88 -6.28 0.00
C ASP A 53 -9.37 -6.40 -1.44
N ASP A 54 -9.83 -5.53 -2.34
CA ASP A 54 -9.39 -5.49 -3.74
C ASP A 54 -7.89 -5.15 -3.83
N CYS A 55 -7.43 -4.18 -3.05
CA CYS A 55 -6.02 -3.80 -2.99
C CYS A 55 -5.11 -4.95 -2.52
N ALA A 56 -5.53 -5.69 -1.49
CA ALA A 56 -4.79 -6.84 -1.00
C ALA A 56 -4.74 -7.96 -2.04
N LYS A 57 -5.90 -8.31 -2.62
CA LYS A 57 -6.02 -9.37 -3.62
C LYS A 57 -5.17 -9.06 -4.87
N ASN A 58 -5.32 -7.86 -5.41
CA ASN A 58 -4.61 -7.43 -6.62
C ASN A 58 -3.11 -7.29 -6.39
N GLY A 59 -2.71 -6.75 -5.23
CA GLY A 59 -1.30 -6.61 -4.90
C GLY A 59 -0.62 -7.96 -4.75
N MET A 60 -1.25 -8.92 -4.08
CA MET A 60 -0.74 -10.29 -3.98
C MET A 60 -0.73 -11.02 -5.32
N ALA A 61 -1.68 -10.75 -6.22
CA ALA A 61 -1.67 -11.34 -7.56
C ALA A 61 -0.48 -10.86 -8.40
N LYS A 62 -0.02 -9.62 -8.18
CA LYS A 62 1.13 -9.00 -8.88
C LYS A 62 2.49 -9.38 -8.27
N MET A 63 2.52 -9.85 -7.02
CA MET A 63 3.76 -10.32 -6.38
C MET A 63 4.20 -11.69 -6.87
N ASP A 64 5.50 -11.84 -7.15
CA ASP A 64 6.12 -13.15 -7.30
C ASP A 64 6.22 -13.91 -5.96
N ARG A 65 6.61 -15.18 -6.04
CA ARG A 65 6.71 -16.05 -4.86
C ARG A 65 7.79 -15.60 -3.88
N GLU A 66 8.90 -15.06 -4.37
CA GLU A 66 10.02 -14.63 -3.54
C GLU A 66 9.60 -13.43 -2.68
N THR A 67 8.98 -12.43 -3.30
CA THR A 67 8.43 -11.24 -2.65
C THR A 67 7.40 -11.62 -1.58
N LYS A 68 6.52 -12.59 -1.85
CA LYS A 68 5.55 -13.08 -0.86
C LYS A 68 6.25 -13.68 0.36
N VAL A 69 7.25 -14.53 0.13
CA VAL A 69 8.03 -15.18 1.20
C VAL A 69 8.81 -14.15 2.02
N GLU A 70 9.42 -13.16 1.37
CA GLU A 70 10.11 -12.07 2.06
C GLU A 70 9.14 -11.26 2.92
N LEU A 71 7.96 -10.97 2.40
CA LEU A 71 6.94 -10.19 3.10
C LEU A 71 6.42 -10.94 4.33
N GLU A 72 6.14 -12.24 4.22
CA GLU A 72 5.77 -13.10 5.35
C GLU A 72 6.86 -13.16 6.42
N ARG A 73 8.12 -13.34 6.00
CA ARG A 73 9.27 -13.36 6.92
C ARG A 73 9.44 -12.03 7.65
N ALA A 74 9.25 -10.92 6.94
CA ALA A 74 9.41 -9.58 7.50
C ALA A 74 8.35 -9.25 8.55
N THR A 75 7.10 -9.69 8.34
CA THR A 75 5.98 -9.35 9.22
C THR A 75 5.66 -10.41 10.27
N ARG A 76 6.18 -11.64 10.10
CA ARG A 76 5.85 -12.83 10.91
C ARG A 76 4.35 -13.13 10.97
N ASN A 77 3.59 -12.70 9.96
CA ASN A 77 2.17 -13.02 9.79
C ASN A 77 1.97 -13.66 8.40
N PRO A 78 0.88 -14.40 8.19
CA PRO A 78 0.49 -14.87 6.86
C PRO A 78 0.46 -13.73 5.84
N ILE A 79 0.75 -14.05 4.57
CA ILE A 79 0.79 -13.06 3.49
C ILE A 79 -0.55 -12.33 3.33
N ASP A 80 -1.66 -13.05 3.45
CA ASP A 80 -3.02 -12.50 3.28
C ASP A 80 -3.35 -11.48 4.37
N GLU A 81 -3.04 -11.81 5.63
CA GLU A 81 -3.22 -10.89 6.76
C GLU A 81 -2.31 -9.67 6.64
N THR A 82 -1.08 -9.89 6.19
CA THR A 82 -0.12 -8.83 5.95
C THR A 82 -0.65 -7.89 4.87
N ALA A 83 -0.96 -8.40 3.67
CA ALA A 83 -1.50 -7.61 2.57
C ALA A 83 -2.73 -6.80 3.01
N LYS A 84 -3.70 -7.44 3.66
CA LYS A 84 -4.93 -6.77 4.13
C LYS A 84 -4.65 -5.65 5.13
N GLU A 85 -3.76 -5.85 6.10
CA GLU A 85 -3.41 -4.82 7.08
C GLU A 85 -2.67 -3.64 6.45
N LEU A 86 -1.79 -3.90 5.47
CA LEU A 86 -1.06 -2.86 4.76
C LEU A 86 -2.01 -2.01 3.91
N CYS A 87 -2.92 -2.65 3.17
CA CYS A 87 -3.97 -1.97 2.41
C CYS A 87 -4.91 -1.18 3.33
N ARG A 88 -5.29 -1.74 4.50
CA ARG A 88 -6.07 -1.03 5.52
C ARG A 88 -5.37 0.25 5.98
N ARG A 89 -4.09 0.18 6.35
CA ARG A 89 -3.30 1.33 6.82
C ARG A 89 -3.18 2.40 5.75
N MET A 90 -2.98 2.01 4.50
CA MET A 90 -2.93 2.96 3.39
C MET A 90 -4.27 3.65 3.18
N VAL A 91 -5.37 2.89 3.01
CA VAL A 91 -6.69 3.46 2.74
C VAL A 91 -7.13 4.38 3.88
N LYS A 92 -7.01 3.94 5.14
CA LYS A 92 -7.32 4.78 6.31
C LYS A 92 -6.39 5.99 6.42
N GLY A 93 -5.11 5.84 6.08
CA GLY A 93 -4.14 6.93 6.10
C GLY A 93 -4.42 8.00 5.05
N ILE A 94 -4.83 7.60 3.84
CA ILE A 94 -5.24 8.52 2.78
C ILE A 94 -6.53 9.24 3.18
N ALA A 95 -7.50 8.50 3.71
CA ALA A 95 -8.79 9.04 4.16
C ALA A 95 -8.62 10.09 5.26
N SER A 96 -7.71 9.87 6.22
CA SER A 96 -7.41 10.82 7.30
C SER A 96 -6.48 11.96 6.87
N GLY A 97 -5.92 11.93 5.67
CA GLY A 97 -4.95 12.92 5.17
C GLY A 97 -3.52 12.74 5.68
N ALA A 98 -3.27 11.72 6.52
CA ALA A 98 -1.96 11.47 7.10
C ALA A 98 -1.01 10.70 6.15
N VAL A 99 -1.54 10.07 5.10
CA VAL A 99 -0.75 9.66 3.92
C VAL A 99 -0.91 10.74 2.85
N THR A 100 0.11 11.58 2.71
CA THR A 100 0.23 12.60 1.66
C THR A 100 1.04 12.07 0.48
N TYR A 101 1.14 12.87 -0.59
CA TYR A 101 1.97 12.53 -1.74
C TYR A 101 3.45 12.41 -1.33
N GLU A 102 3.94 13.29 -0.46
CA GLU A 102 5.33 13.27 0.00
C GLU A 102 5.63 12.01 0.81
N VAL A 103 4.69 11.60 1.67
CA VAL A 103 4.79 10.33 2.42
C VAL A 103 4.82 9.15 1.46
N PHE A 104 3.90 9.12 0.50
CA PHE A 104 3.84 8.10 -0.54
C PHE A 104 5.13 8.05 -1.38
N ARG A 105 5.66 9.21 -1.80
CA ARG A 105 6.87 9.32 -2.60
C ARG A 105 8.10 8.85 -1.84
N THR A 106 8.20 9.19 -0.56
CA THR A 106 9.25 8.71 0.35
C THR A 106 9.27 7.18 0.43
N TRP A 107 8.10 6.55 0.42
CA TRP A 107 8.01 5.08 0.41
C TRP A 107 8.53 4.47 -0.89
N LEU A 108 8.22 5.09 -2.04
CA LEU A 108 8.70 4.64 -3.34
C LEU A 108 10.21 4.87 -3.53
N ASP A 109 10.76 5.94 -2.96
CA ASP A 109 12.19 6.29 -3.01
C ASP A 109 13.05 5.55 -1.98
N THR A 110 12.44 4.74 -1.11
CA THR A 110 13.18 3.91 -0.17
C THR A 110 14.11 2.98 -0.96
N PRO A 111 15.39 2.77 -0.59
CA PRO A 111 16.26 1.85 -1.32
C PRO A 111 15.71 0.42 -1.36
N ASP A 112 16.11 -0.39 -2.34
CA ASP A 112 15.75 -1.82 -2.38
C ASP A 112 16.26 -2.52 -1.11
N GLY A 113 15.41 -3.38 -0.52
CA GLY A 113 15.66 -3.97 0.81
C GLY A 113 15.43 -3.01 2.00
N GLY A 114 15.10 -1.75 1.73
CA GLY A 114 14.76 -0.76 2.73
C GLY A 114 13.41 -1.06 3.40
N LYS A 115 13.33 -0.68 4.68
CA LYS A 115 12.14 -0.88 5.51
C LYS A 115 11.28 0.37 5.53
N VAL A 116 10.05 0.24 5.06
CA VAL A 116 9.07 1.33 5.13
C VAL A 116 8.27 1.21 6.43
N ARG A 117 8.13 2.35 7.11
CA ARG A 117 7.24 2.46 8.27
C ARG A 117 5.87 2.89 7.78
N LEU A 118 4.88 2.01 7.95
CA LEU A 118 3.50 2.40 7.75
C LEU A 118 2.95 3.06 9.00
N PRO A 119 2.05 4.04 8.84
CA PRO A 119 1.45 4.68 9.98
C PRO A 119 0.50 3.68 10.67
N ASP A 120 0.33 3.86 11.97
CA ASP A 120 -0.53 3.02 12.79
C ASP A 120 -1.85 3.75 12.99
N TYR A 121 -2.91 3.30 12.32
CA TYR A 121 -4.24 3.86 12.44
C TYR A 121 -5.17 2.79 13.03
N GLN A 122 -5.76 3.09 14.18
CA GLN A 122 -6.80 2.25 14.77
C GLN A 122 -8.05 2.29 13.86
#